data_AF-A0A521EFC0-F1
#
_entry.id   AF-A0A521EFC0-F1
#
_cell.length_a   1.000
_cell.length_b   1.000
_cell.length_c   1.000
_cell.angle_alpha   90.00
_cell.angle_beta   90.00
_cell.angle_gamma   90.00
#
_symmetry.space_group_name_H-M   'P 1'
#
loop_
_entity.id
_entity.type
_entity.pdbx_description
1 polymer ?
#
loop_
_entity_poly.entity_id
_entity_poly.type
_entity_poly.pdbx_seq_one_letter_code
_entity_poly.pdbx_strand_id
1 'polypeptide(L)'
;MKRFCFALTLVAAPGWADEAGFLPYRDAVSVAAGQTVYADNCASCHGANLEGQENWRERDAEGYLPAPPHDPSGHTWHHPDAQLFQITKLGIEKLVGNGYQSHMTGFNDVLTDEQIVSVLAYIKSTWPAKVIEIHNGINQDAGG
;
A
#
# COMPACT_ATOMS: atom_id res chain seq x y z
N MET A 1 9.45 16.29 -50.98
CA MET A 1 9.93 16.43 -49.59
C MET A 1 8.80 17.03 -48.75
N LYS A 2 8.07 16.23 -47.97
CA LYS A 2 7.01 16.73 -47.07
C LYS A 2 7.52 16.58 -45.63
N ARG A 3 7.75 17.71 -44.96
CA ARG A 3 8.12 17.76 -43.54
C ARG A 3 6.83 17.62 -42.73
N PHE A 4 6.70 16.52 -41.99
CA PHE A 4 5.67 16.38 -40.95
C PHE A 4 6.22 16.99 -39.66
N CYS A 5 5.58 18.05 -39.16
CA CYS A 5 5.78 18.52 -37.81
C CYS A 5 4.88 17.70 -36.89
N PHE A 6 5.46 16.88 -36.01
CA PHE A 6 4.75 16.29 -34.89
C PHE A 6 4.66 17.35 -33.78
N ALA A 7 3.45 17.77 -33.44
CA ALA A 7 3.19 18.53 -32.22
C ALA A 7 3.23 17.55 -31.05
N LEU A 8 4.21 17.72 -30.16
CA LEU A 8 4.32 16.96 -28.93
C LEU A 8 3.37 17.58 -27.90
N THR A 9 2.21 16.96 -27.68
CA THR A 9 1.34 17.29 -26.55
C THR A 9 1.98 16.77 -25.27
N LEU A 10 2.45 17.68 -24.40
CA LEU A 10 2.79 17.34 -23.02
C LEU A 10 1.51 16.98 -22.27
N VAL A 11 1.44 15.73 -21.78
CA VAL A 11 0.50 15.34 -20.74
C VAL A 11 1.16 15.66 -19.40
N ALA A 12 0.62 16.62 -18.65
CA ALA A 12 1.09 16.91 -17.30
C ALA A 12 0.73 15.72 -16.40
N ALA A 13 1.74 15.08 -15.81
CA ALA A 13 1.53 14.06 -14.79
C ALA A 13 0.85 14.70 -13.57
N PRO A 14 -0.05 13.98 -12.86
CA PRO A 14 -0.61 14.46 -11.61
C PRO A 14 0.53 14.73 -10.61
N GLY A 15 0.52 15.91 -9.98
CA GLY A 15 1.61 16.44 -9.15
C GLY A 15 1.77 15.78 -7.78
N TRP A 16 1.64 14.45 -7.71
CA TRP A 16 1.68 13.65 -6.48
C TRP A 16 2.80 12.61 -6.46
N ALA A 17 3.46 12.39 -7.61
CA ALA A 17 4.65 11.57 -7.69
C ALA A 17 5.86 12.40 -7.20
N ASP A 18 6.21 12.23 -5.93
CA ASP A 18 7.55 12.59 -5.45
C ASP A 18 8.51 11.49 -5.92
N GLU A 19 9.82 11.76 -6.01
CA GLU A 19 10.87 10.78 -6.42
C GLU A 19 11.03 9.59 -5.44
N ALA A 20 10.05 9.35 -4.57
CA ALA A 20 10.06 8.44 -3.44
C ALA A 20 8.85 7.49 -3.40
N GLY A 21 8.06 7.44 -4.49
CA GLY A 21 6.83 6.64 -4.62
C GLY A 21 5.58 7.50 -4.88
N PHE A 22 4.41 6.86 -5.00
CA PHE A 22 3.14 7.53 -5.33
C PHE A 22 2.19 7.69 -4.14
N LEU A 23 2.49 7.13 -2.96
CA LEU A 23 1.62 7.29 -1.80
C LEU A 23 1.69 8.72 -1.23
N PRO A 24 0.59 9.49 -1.17
CA PRO A 24 0.57 10.87 -0.72
C PRO A 24 0.60 11.00 0.82
N TYR A 25 1.55 10.34 1.49
CA TYR A 25 1.64 10.26 2.97
C TYR A 25 1.90 11.61 3.68
N ARG A 26 2.24 12.66 2.93
CA ARG A 26 2.41 14.04 3.42
C ARG A 26 1.19 14.92 3.20
N ASP A 27 0.22 14.48 2.39
CA ASP A 27 -1.00 15.23 2.15
C ASP A 27 -2.03 14.92 3.24
N ALA A 28 -2.31 15.93 4.09
CA ALA A 28 -3.18 15.75 5.25
C ALA A 28 -4.61 15.33 4.86
N VAL A 29 -5.10 15.74 3.68
CA VAL A 29 -6.43 15.36 3.20
C VAL A 29 -6.47 13.89 2.84
N SER A 30 -5.49 13.40 2.06
CA SER A 30 -5.35 11.99 1.71
C SER A 30 -5.16 11.10 2.93
N VAL A 31 -4.35 11.53 3.90
CA VAL A 31 -4.13 10.80 5.16
C VAL A 31 -5.42 10.70 5.98
N ALA A 32 -6.19 11.78 6.12
CA ALA A 32 -7.45 11.77 6.85
C ALA A 32 -8.52 10.88 6.16
N ALA A 33 -8.58 10.92 4.83
CA ALA A 33 -9.45 10.01 4.06
C ALA A 33 -9.02 8.55 4.26
N GLY A 34 -7.71 8.27 4.21
CA GLY A 34 -7.14 6.95 4.44
C GLY A 34 -7.42 6.39 5.83
N GLN A 35 -7.36 7.23 6.86
CA GLN A 35 -7.71 6.83 8.23
C GLN A 35 -9.16 6.34 8.34
N THR A 36 -10.09 6.99 7.64
CA THR A 36 -11.50 6.57 7.60
C THR A 36 -11.63 5.21 6.90
N VAL A 37 -11.01 5.05 5.73
CA VAL A 37 -10.99 3.78 5.00
C VAL A 37 -10.39 2.66 5.87
N TYR A 38 -9.31 2.95 6.59
CA TYR A 38 -8.66 2.01 7.50
C TYR A 38 -9.60 1.51 8.61
N ALA A 39 -10.26 2.43 9.29
CA ALA A 39 -11.18 2.10 10.38
C ALA A 39 -12.33 1.20 9.90
N ASP A 40 -12.86 1.49 8.72
CA ASP A 40 -14.03 0.77 8.17
C ASP A 40 -13.67 -0.61 7.58
N ASN A 41 -12.45 -0.78 7.04
CA ASN A 41 -12.11 -1.94 6.20
C ASN A 41 -10.92 -2.78 6.69
N CYS A 42 -10.03 -2.21 7.51
CA CYS A 42 -8.74 -2.84 7.83
C CYS A 42 -8.60 -3.17 9.32
N ALA A 43 -9.11 -2.30 10.19
CA ALA A 43 -8.90 -2.35 11.63
C ALA A 43 -9.44 -3.61 12.31
N SER A 44 -10.46 -4.28 11.73
CA SER A 44 -11.03 -5.52 12.28
C SER A 44 -10.01 -6.67 12.35
N CYS A 45 -9.03 -6.68 11.45
CA CYS A 45 -7.95 -7.66 11.41
C CYS A 45 -6.61 -7.05 11.84
N HIS A 46 -6.26 -5.86 11.34
CA HIS A 46 -4.96 -5.23 11.60
C HIS A 46 -4.90 -4.39 12.89
N GLY A 47 -5.98 -4.35 13.66
CA GLY A 47 -6.08 -3.60 14.90
C GLY A 47 -6.38 -2.12 14.70
N ALA A 48 -7.02 -1.48 15.67
CA ALA A 48 -7.39 -0.06 15.57
C ALA A 48 -6.17 0.89 15.62
N ASN A 49 -5.06 0.41 16.17
CA ASN A 49 -3.79 1.12 16.32
C ASN A 49 -2.69 0.54 15.41
N LEU A 50 -3.05 -0.21 14.36
CA LEU A 50 -2.11 -0.84 13.42
C LEU A 50 -1.23 -1.94 14.05
N GLU A 51 -1.62 -2.45 15.22
CA GLU A 51 -0.86 -3.40 16.04
C GLU A 51 -0.87 -4.85 15.51
N GLY A 52 -1.78 -5.17 14.59
CA GLY A 52 -1.96 -6.51 14.06
C GLY A 52 -2.50 -7.50 15.09
N GLN A 53 -2.47 -8.78 14.73
CA GLN A 53 -2.83 -9.89 15.61
C GLN A 53 -1.59 -10.43 16.33
N GLU A 54 -1.81 -11.03 17.50
CA GLU A 54 -0.77 -11.77 18.21
C GLU A 54 -0.22 -12.91 17.34
N ASN A 55 1.06 -13.25 17.53
CA ASN A 55 1.73 -14.34 16.83
C ASN A 55 1.61 -14.28 15.29
N TRP A 56 1.51 -13.10 14.69
CA TRP A 56 1.36 -12.91 13.24
C TRP A 56 2.45 -13.54 12.36
N ARG A 57 3.57 -13.96 12.96
CA ARG A 57 4.67 -14.68 12.29
C ARG A 57 4.54 -16.21 12.33
N GLU A 58 3.56 -16.73 13.07
CA GLU A 58 3.31 -18.16 13.25
C GLU A 58 1.99 -18.53 12.57
N ARG A 59 1.98 -19.70 11.91
CA ARG A 59 0.74 -20.19 11.29
C ARG A 59 -0.20 -20.72 12.37
N ASP A 60 -1.49 -20.44 12.23
CA ASP A 60 -2.54 -21.00 13.07
C ASP A 60 -2.77 -22.50 12.78
N ALA A 61 -3.75 -23.09 13.48
CA ALA A 61 -4.08 -24.52 13.34
C ALA A 61 -4.60 -24.87 11.94
N GLU A 62 -5.20 -23.91 11.25
CA GLU A 62 -5.70 -23.99 9.90
C GLU A 62 -4.61 -23.71 8.84
N GLY A 63 -3.43 -23.26 9.28
CA GLY A 63 -2.26 -23.02 8.45
C GLY A 63 -2.14 -21.60 7.90
N TYR A 64 -2.94 -20.63 8.37
CA TYR A 64 -2.90 -19.23 7.91
C TYR A 64 -1.99 -18.37 8.78
N LEU A 65 -1.43 -17.31 8.20
CA LEU A 65 -0.73 -16.28 8.96
C LEU A 65 -1.75 -15.23 9.45
N PRO A 66 -1.76 -14.89 10.74
CA PRO A 66 -2.56 -13.78 11.25
C PRO A 66 -2.16 -12.44 10.63
N ALA A 67 -3.04 -11.45 10.74
CA ALA A 67 -2.81 -10.12 10.18
C ALA A 67 -1.57 -9.46 10.83
N PRO A 68 -0.54 -9.09 10.05
CA PRO A 68 0.64 -8.43 10.58
C PRO A 68 0.34 -7.00 11.08
N PRO A 69 1.15 -6.45 11.99
CA PRO A 69 1.13 -5.04 12.29
C PRO A 69 1.42 -4.23 11.03
N HIS A 70 0.75 -3.10 10.90
CA HIS A 70 1.09 -2.07 9.94
C HIS A 70 1.97 -0.97 10.55
N ASP A 71 2.31 -1.08 11.84
CA ASP A 71 3.29 -0.24 12.53
C ASP A 71 4.76 -0.67 12.23
N PRO A 72 5.77 0.01 12.82
CA PRO A 72 7.18 -0.30 12.57
C PRO A 72 7.64 -1.71 12.94
N SER A 73 6.92 -2.41 13.82
CA SER A 73 7.24 -3.78 14.23
C SER A 73 6.86 -4.84 13.18
N GLY A 74 6.01 -4.43 12.22
CA GLY A 74 5.44 -5.24 11.15
C GLY A 74 6.35 -5.45 9.94
N HIS A 75 5.76 -6.01 8.88
CA HIS A 75 6.46 -6.30 7.62
C HIS A 75 6.10 -5.36 6.47
N THR A 76 4.96 -4.66 6.55
CA THR A 76 4.39 -3.89 5.43
C THR A 76 5.38 -2.95 4.75
N TRP A 77 6.19 -2.23 5.52
CA TRP A 77 7.09 -1.22 4.97
C TRP A 77 8.27 -1.77 4.15
N HIS A 78 8.46 -3.09 4.09
CA HIS A 78 9.50 -3.72 3.27
C HIS A 78 9.11 -3.88 1.79
N HIS A 79 7.88 -3.52 1.42
CA HIS A 79 7.38 -3.67 0.05
C HIS A 79 7.19 -2.30 -0.60
N PRO A 80 7.50 -2.13 -1.90
CA PRO A 80 7.28 -0.87 -2.59
C PRO A 80 5.79 -0.56 -2.75
N ASP A 81 5.47 0.72 -2.95
CA ASP A 81 4.11 1.26 -3.08
C ASP A 81 3.27 0.45 -4.09
N ALA A 82 3.83 0.14 -5.26
CA ALA A 82 3.15 -0.63 -6.30
C ALA A 82 2.77 -2.04 -5.82
N GLN A 83 3.66 -2.71 -5.09
CA GLN A 83 3.38 -4.05 -4.55
C GLN A 83 2.31 -3.98 -3.46
N LEU A 84 2.39 -3.00 -2.56
CA LEU A 84 1.38 -2.79 -1.51
C LEU A 84 -0.01 -2.51 -2.09
N PHE A 85 -0.07 -1.68 -3.13
CA PHE A 85 -1.30 -1.40 -3.86
C PHE A 85 -1.89 -2.67 -4.48
N GLN A 86 -1.08 -3.47 -5.17
CA GLN A 86 -1.55 -4.72 -5.77
C GLN A 86 -2.02 -5.72 -4.71
N ILE A 87 -1.30 -5.86 -3.60
CA ILE A 87 -1.70 -6.75 -2.49
C ILE A 87 -3.07 -6.34 -1.96
N THR A 88 -3.27 -5.05 -1.72
CA THR A 88 -4.54 -4.53 -1.19
C THR A 88 -5.68 -4.69 -2.20
N LYS A 89 -5.42 -4.40 -3.49
CA LYS A 89 -6.42 -4.47 -4.55
C LYS A 89 -6.81 -5.90 -4.89
N LEU A 90 -5.82 -6.78 -5.07
CA LEU A 90 -6.02 -8.12 -5.65
C LEU A 90 -6.02 -9.26 -4.62
N GLY A 91 -5.52 -9.02 -3.42
CA GLY A 91 -5.33 -10.05 -2.39
C GLY A 91 -4.04 -10.85 -2.58
N ILE A 92 -3.55 -11.46 -1.50
CA ILE A 92 -2.25 -12.16 -1.49
C ILE A 92 -2.30 -13.43 -2.36
N GLU A 93 -3.38 -14.20 -2.30
CA GLU A 93 -3.50 -15.48 -3.01
C GLU A 93 -3.34 -15.31 -4.53
N LYS A 94 -3.93 -14.25 -5.11
CA LYS A 94 -3.87 -13.96 -6.54
C LYS A 94 -2.47 -13.55 -7.00
N LEU A 95 -1.69 -12.91 -6.13
CA LEU A 95 -0.34 -12.45 -6.45
C LEU A 95 0.72 -13.53 -6.26
N VAL A 96 0.63 -14.32 -5.19
CA VAL A 96 1.61 -15.38 -4.89
C VAL A 96 1.33 -16.63 -5.73
N GLY A 97 0.06 -16.99 -5.91
CA GLY A 97 -0.34 -18.17 -6.64
C GLY A 97 0.14 -19.48 -5.99
N ASN A 98 0.28 -20.54 -6.79
CA ASN A 98 0.78 -21.86 -6.38
C ASN A 98 0.06 -22.47 -5.16
N GLY A 99 -1.23 -22.16 -5.00
CA GLY A 99 -2.04 -22.65 -3.89
C GLY A 99 -1.75 -21.97 -2.54
N TYR A 100 -1.04 -20.84 -2.51
CA TYR A 100 -0.89 -20.06 -1.29
C TYR A 100 -2.25 -19.55 -0.79
N GLN A 101 -2.51 -19.73 0.50
CA GLN A 101 -3.78 -19.34 1.13
C GLN A 101 -3.58 -18.17 2.10
N SER A 102 -4.52 -17.22 2.13
CA SER A 102 -4.47 -16.04 2.98
C SER A 102 -5.85 -15.50 3.33
N HIS A 103 -6.04 -15.05 4.57
CA HIS A 103 -7.22 -14.29 4.98
C HIS A 103 -7.19 -12.83 4.49
N MET A 104 -6.06 -12.34 3.95
CA MET A 104 -5.97 -11.01 3.35
C MET A 104 -6.52 -11.04 1.91
N THR A 105 -7.83 -10.83 1.81
CA THR A 105 -8.56 -10.76 0.55
C THR A 105 -8.27 -9.47 -0.23
N GLY A 106 -8.55 -9.46 -1.53
CA GLY A 106 -8.47 -8.26 -2.35
C GLY A 106 -9.71 -7.37 -2.20
N PHE A 107 -9.51 -6.05 -2.29
CA PHE A 107 -10.55 -5.04 -2.12
C PHE A 107 -11.03 -4.40 -3.44
N ASN A 108 -10.64 -4.91 -4.61
CA ASN A 108 -10.98 -4.32 -5.92
C ASN A 108 -12.49 -4.10 -6.16
N ASP A 109 -13.35 -4.91 -5.53
CA ASP A 109 -14.81 -4.81 -5.69
C ASP A 109 -15.47 -3.97 -4.58
N VAL A 110 -14.68 -3.44 -3.64
CA VAL A 110 -15.12 -2.72 -2.44
C VAL A 110 -14.56 -1.29 -2.38
N LEU A 111 -13.29 -1.10 -2.74
CA LEU A 111 -12.57 0.17 -2.67
C LEU A 111 -12.13 0.63 -4.05
N THR A 112 -12.20 1.93 -4.30
CA THR A 112 -11.58 2.54 -5.49
C THR A 112 -10.06 2.59 -5.35
N ASP A 113 -9.37 2.81 -6.47
CA ASP A 113 -7.91 2.92 -6.48
C ASP A 113 -7.43 4.10 -5.62
N GLU A 114 -8.16 5.21 -5.64
CA GLU A 114 -7.88 6.36 -4.78
C GLU A 114 -8.04 6.01 -3.29
N GLN A 115 -9.08 5.24 -2.92
CA GLN A 115 -9.26 4.80 -1.53
C GLN A 115 -8.13 3.87 -1.07
N ILE A 116 -7.66 2.98 -1.95
CA ILE A 116 -6.51 2.11 -1.68
C ILE A 116 -5.23 2.94 -1.49
N VAL A 117 -5.00 3.92 -2.37
CA VAL A 117 -3.86 4.85 -2.24
C VAL A 117 -3.95 5.64 -0.93
N SER A 118 -5.12 6.17 -0.58
CA SER A 118 -5.31 6.92 0.66
C SER A 118 -5.07 6.06 1.91
N VAL A 119 -5.59 4.83 1.98
CA VAL A 119 -5.38 3.98 3.17
C VAL A 119 -3.90 3.59 3.34
N LEU A 120 -3.20 3.32 2.23
CA LEU A 120 -1.76 3.06 2.26
C LEU A 120 -0.96 4.33 2.64
N ALA A 121 -1.39 5.51 2.19
CA ALA A 121 -0.81 6.78 2.61
C ALA A 121 -0.99 7.02 4.12
N TYR A 122 -2.16 6.70 4.68
CA TYR A 122 -2.40 6.76 6.12
C TYR A 122 -1.45 5.82 6.87
N ILE A 123 -1.35 4.55 6.46
CA ILE A 123 -0.44 3.58 7.07
C ILE A 123 1.01 4.10 7.04
N LYS A 124 1.49 4.58 5.89
CA LYS A 124 2.85 5.13 5.74
C LYS A 124 3.08 6.37 6.63
N SER A 125 2.05 7.19 6.85
CA SER A 125 2.15 8.41 7.66
C SER A 125 2.35 8.12 9.16
N THR A 126 2.04 6.92 9.65
CA THR A 126 2.23 6.57 11.07
C THR A 126 3.64 6.10 11.39
N TRP A 127 4.46 5.81 10.38
CA TRP A 127 5.80 5.29 10.58
C TRP A 127 6.79 6.38 11.06
N PRO A 128 7.79 6.03 11.89
CA PRO A 128 8.89 6.91 12.21
C PRO A 128 9.60 7.38 10.94
N ALA A 129 10.14 8.59 10.98
CA ALA A 129 10.83 9.21 9.83
C ALA A 129 11.90 8.29 9.22
N LYS A 130 12.61 7.49 10.04
CA LYS A 130 13.62 6.56 9.55
C LYS A 130 13.04 5.41 8.71
N VAL A 131 11.87 4.89 9.09
CA VAL A 131 11.19 3.83 8.34
C VAL A 131 10.63 4.38 7.04
N ILE A 132 10.06 5.59 7.05
CA ILE A 132 9.64 6.30 5.83
C ILE A 132 10.82 6.49 4.87
N GLU A 133 11.99 6.90 5.37
CA GLU A 133 13.20 7.06 4.56
C GLU A 133 13.63 5.74 3.90
N ILE A 134 13.62 4.64 4.66
CA ILE A 134 13.94 3.30 4.13
C ILE A 134 12.93 2.90 3.04
N HIS A 135 11.64 3.05 3.32
CA HIS A 135 10.58 2.72 2.36
C HIS A 135 10.69 3.53 1.07
N ASN A 136 11.03 4.82 1.18
CA ASN A 136 11.24 5.67 0.01
C ASN A 136 12.43 5.17 -0.83
N GLY A 137 13.49 4.68 -0.20
CA GLY A 137 14.59 4.01 -0.90
C GLY A 137 14.16 2.72 -1.60
N ILE A 138 13.31 1.91 -0.96
CA ILE A 138 12.73 0.70 -1.58
C ILE A 138 11.91 1.05 -2.83
N ASN A 139 11.12 2.13 -2.78
CA ASN A 139 10.37 2.61 -3.95
C ASN A 139 11.31 3.01 -5.10
N GLN A 140 12.39 3.74 -4.79
CA GLN A 140 13.39 4.14 -5.78
C GLN A 140 14.06 2.93 -6.44
N ASP A 141 14.48 1.94 -5.64
CA ASP A 141 15.12 0.73 -6.15
C ASP A 141 14.16 -0.13 -7.00
N ALA A 142 12.85 -0.06 -6.72
CA ALA A 142 11.81 -0.73 -7.48
C ALA A 142 11.38 0.02 -8.75
N GLY A 143 11.88 1.23 -8.98
CA GLY A 143 11.58 2.04 -10.18
C GLY A 143 10.37 2.97 -10.06
N GLY A 144 9.93 3.28 -8.84
CA GLY A 144 8.81 4.21 -8.57
C GLY A 144 7.51 3.50 -8.24
#